data_AF-A0A5D2JUA6-F1
#
_entry.id   AF-A0A5D2JUA6-F1
#
_cell.length_a   1.000
_cell.length_b   1.000
_cell.length_c   1.000
_cell.angle_alpha   90.00
_cell.angle_beta   90.00
_cell.angle_gamma   90.00
#
_symmetry.space_group_name_H-M   'P 1'
#
loop_
_entity.id
_entity.type
_entity.pdbx_description
1 polymer ?
#
loop_
_entity_poly.entity_id
_entity_poly.type
_entity_poly.pdbx_seq_one_letter_code
_entity_poly.pdbx_strand_id
1 'polypeptide(L)' 'MDKLMRLASEKDVVVFSKSSCCLCYANTILFQELGVTSTVHEIDQDPEGREIEKNSHEVGV' A
#
# COMPACT_ATOMS: atom_id res chain seq x y z
N MET A 1 -3.88 13.00 12.52
CA MET A 1 -3.12 12.96 11.25
C MET A 1 -3.47 11.64 10.60
N ASP A 2 -3.94 11.67 9.36
CA ASP A 2 -4.45 10.50 8.65
C ASP A 2 -3.39 9.40 8.57
N LYS A 3 -3.73 8.15 8.92
CA LYS A 3 -2.75 7.04 8.97
C LYS A 3 -2.16 6.78 7.59
N LEU A 4 -2.96 6.91 6.54
CA LEU A 4 -2.49 6.74 5.17
C LEU A 4 -1.42 7.78 4.81
N MET A 5 -1.63 9.04 5.19
CA MET A 5 -0.64 10.12 4.97
C MET A 5 0.66 9.89 5.74
N ARG A 6 0.59 9.33 6.96
CA ARG A 6 1.78 9.01 7.74
C ARG A 6 2.60 7.91 7.06
N LEU A 7 1.94 6.82 6.65
CA LEU A 7 2.60 5.70 5.96
C LEU A 7 3.20 6.16 4.63
N ALA A 8 2.46 6.95 3.84
CA ALA A 8 2.92 7.50 2.57
C ALA A 8 4.10 8.49 2.72
N SER A 9 4.19 9.21 3.85
CA SER A 9 5.28 10.16 4.09
C SER A 9 6.57 9.50 4.59
N GLU A 10 6.53 8.25 5.05
CA GLU A 10 7.69 7.57 5.65
C GLU A 10 8.60 6.90 4.62
N LYS A 11 8.13 6.68 3.38
CA LYS A 11 8.82 5.90 2.35
C LYS A 11 8.63 6.50 0.97
N ASP A 12 9.63 6.35 0.11
CA ASP A 12 9.57 6.83 -1.29
C ASP A 12 8.46 6.15 -2.10
N VAL A 13 8.23 4.84 -1.87
CA VAL A 13 7.15 4.08 -2.51
C VAL A 13 6.48 3.17 -1.48
N VAL A 14 5.17 3.34 -1.33
CA VAL A 14 4.31 2.51 -0.47
C VAL A 14 3.28 1.80 -1.33
N VAL A 15 3.15 0.49 -1.16
CA VAL A 15 2.16 -0.34 -1.84
C VAL A 15 1.16 -0.83 -0.80
N PHE A 16 -0.09 -0.40 -0.92
CA PHE A 16 -1.19 -0.94 -0.15
C PHE A 16 -1.75 -2.18 -0.87
N SER A 17 -1.74 -3.32 -0.20
CA SER A 17 -2.09 -4.64 -0.74
C SER A 17 -3.16 -5.31 0.13
N LYS A 18 -3.77 -6.37 -0.39
CA LYS A 18 -4.59 -7.31 0.39
C LYS A 18 -4.03 -8.71 0.27
N SER A 19 -4.02 -9.47 1.36
CA SER A 19 -3.47 -10.82 1.40
C SER A 19 -4.21 -11.79 0.46
N SER A 20 -5.48 -11.52 0.18
CA SER A 20 -6.33 -12.30 -0.72
C SER A 20 -6.27 -11.87 -2.20
N CYS A 21 -5.45 -10.87 -2.54
CA CYS A 21 -5.37 -10.29 -3.88
C CYS A 21 -4.21 -10.88 -4.68
N CYS A 22 -4.51 -11.80 -5.61
CA CYS A 22 -3.50 -12.41 -6.48
C CYS A 22 -2.77 -11.41 -7.40
N LEU A 23 -3.44 -10.33 -7.80
CA LEU A 23 -2.84 -9.26 -8.60
C LEU A 23 -1.83 -8.41 -7.80
N CYS A 24 -2.06 -8.27 -6.50
CA CYS A 24 -1.21 -7.47 -5.63
C CYS A 24 0.17 -8.11 -5.49
N TYR A 25 0.25 -9.44 -5.47
CA TYR A 25 1.51 -10.18 -5.54
C TYR A 25 2.29 -9.90 -6.84
N ALA A 26 1.62 -9.92 -7.99
CA ALA A 26 2.24 -9.62 -9.27
C ALA A 26 2.78 -8.17 -9.32
N ASN A 27 2.05 -7.23 -8.73
CA ASN A 27 2.45 -5.83 -8.66
C ASN A 27 3.69 -5.63 -7.76
N THR A 28 3.76 -6.32 -6.62
CA THR A 28 4.96 -6.31 -5.75
C THR A 28 6.18 -6.84 -6.49
N ILE A 29 6.06 -7.95 -7.23
CA ILE A 29 7.15 -8.50 -8.04
C ILE A 29 7.57 -7.50 -9.11
N LEU A 30 6.63 -6.90 -9.83
CA LEU A 30 6.93 -5.92 -10.87
C LEU A 30 7.77 -4.75 -10.34
N PHE A 31 7.42 -4.20 -9.17
CA PHE A 31 8.22 -3.13 -8.57
C PHE A 31 9.64 -3.60 -8.20
N GLN A 32 9.78 -4.82 -7.68
CA GLN A 32 11.09 -5.39 -7.39
C GLN A 32 11.93 -5.60 -8.66
N GLU A 33 11.33 -6.09 -9.75
CA GLU A 33 12.00 -6.27 -11.04
C GLU A 33 12.43 -4.93 -11.67
N LEU A 34 11.67 -3.86 -11.43
CA LEU A 34 12.02 -2.50 -11.83
C LEU A 34 13.11 -1.86 -10.94
N GLY A 35 13.61 -2.57 -9.93
CA GLY A 35 14.61 -2.06 -8.98
C GLY A 35 14.06 -1.04 -7.99
N VAL A 36 12.73 -0.94 -7.84
CA VAL A 36 12.08 -0.04 -6.91
C VAL A 36 12.03 -0.67 -5.52
N THR A 37 12.59 0.01 -4.53
CA THR A 37 12.44 -0.38 -3.13
C THR A 37 11.09 0.12 -2.63
N SER A 38 10.09 -0.76 -2.60
CA SER A 38 8.74 -0.45 -2.09
C SER A 38 8.48 -1.10 -0.74
N THR A 39 7.65 -0.46 0.08
CA THR A 39 7.14 -1.04 1.33
C THR A 39 5.70 -1.50 1.13
N VAL A 40 5.43 -2.79 1.35
CA VAL A 40 4.09 -3.37 1.19
C VAL A 40 3.37 -3.38 2.53
N HIS A 41 2.17 -2.80 2.57
CA HIS A 41 1.27 -2.84 3.73
C HIS A 41 0.00 -3.62 3.37
N GLU A 42 -0.22 -4.75 4.04
CA GLU A 42 -1.42 -5.57 3.90
C GLU A 42 -2.58 -4.95 4.69
N ILE A 43 -3.47 -4.23 4.01
CA ILE A 43 -4.54 -3.45 4.65
C ILE A 43 -5.64 -4.33 5.22
N ASP A 44 -5.85 -5.53 4.68
CA ASP A 44 -6.85 -6.47 5.20
C ASP A 44 -6.44 -7.14 6.52
N GLN A 45 -5.16 -7.01 6.90
CA GLN A 45 -4.62 -7.46 8.19
C GLN A 45 -4.44 -6.30 9.19
N ASP A 46 -4.66 -5.05 8.76
CA ASP A 46 -4.53 -3.87 9.61
C ASP A 46 -5.88 -3.54 10.28
N PRO A 47 -5.92 -3.31 11.61
CA PRO A 47 -7.16 -2.99 12.32
C PRO A 47 -7.82 -1.68 11.85
N GLU A 48 -7.05 -0.77 11.25
CA GLU A 48 -7.49 0.49 10.65
C GLU A 48 -7.55 0.40 9.11
N GLY A 49 -7.40 -0.80 8.54
CA GLY A 49 -7.33 -1.04 7.10
C GLY A 49 -8.52 -0.52 6.31
N ARG A 50 -9.71 -0.52 6.90
CA ARG A 50 -10.93 0.04 6.29
C ARG A 50 -10.85 1.55 6.12
N GLU A 51 -10.21 2.26 7.05
CA GLU A 51 -10.01 3.71 6.92
C GLU A 51 -8.94 3.98 5.87
N ILE A 52 -7.83 3.23 5.88
CA ILE A 52 -6.79 3.32 4.84
C ILE A 52 -7.41 3.11 3.44
N GLU A 53 -8.23 2.08 3.24
CA GLU A 53 -8.90 1.81 1.96
C GLU A 53 -9.84 2.95 1.54
N LYS A 54 -10.63 3.47 2.49
CA LYS A 54 -11.57 4.56 2.24
C LYS A 54 -10.83 5.85 1.82
N ASN A 55 -9.76 6.18 2.52
CA ASN A 55 -8.96 7.38 2.31
C ASN A 55 -8.00 7.25 1.12
N SER A 56 -7.76 6.04 0.60
CA SER A 56 -6.89 5.80 -0.57
C SER A 56 -7.39 6.49 -1.85
N HIS A 57 -8.70 6.78 -1.96
CA HIS A 57 -9.25 7.54 -3.08
C HIS A 57 -8.91 9.04 -3.01
N GLU A 58 -8.56 9.54 -1.82
CA GLU A 58 -8.25 10.95 -1.59
C GLU A 58 -6.79 11.28 -1.92
N VAL A 59 -5.92 10.27 -1.87
CA VAL A 59 -4.52 10.35 -2.28
C VAL A 59 -4.43 9.86 -3.70
N GLY A 60 -4.43 10.79 -4.65
CA GLY A 60 -4.38 10.50 -6.07
C GLY A 60 -3.25 9.52 -6.42
N VAL A 61 -3.64 8.36 -6.94
CA VAL A 61 -2.78 7.37 -7.61
C VAL A 61 -2.59 7.79 -9.07
#